data_AF-A0A963R0C3-F1
#
_entry.id   AF-A0A963R0C3-F1
#
_cell.length_a   1.000
_cell.length_b   1.000
_cell.length_c   1.000
_cell.angle_alpha   90.00
_cell.angle_beta   90.00
_cell.angle_gamma   90.00
#
_symmetry.space_group_name_H-M   'P 1'
#
loop_
_entity.id
_entity.type
_entity.pdbx_description
1 polymer ?
#
loop_
_entity_poly.entity_id
_entity_poly.type
_entity_poly.pdbx_seq_one_letter_code
_entity_poly.pdbx_strand_id
1 'polypeptide(L)'
;LAKFGAKPMQFAALGLLLANLVAWAAALPAILKPVERIGALLGLVLAGAAIGSIDLLGFSELWCGLLLSLALALRLHRPERWWPVVLAVGIALAIRELALPFALLGAAFALWQRRWRELAAWGLLLALFAGGLVLHAQAVMAEIRPGDIVSPGWSAGQGLRGLLTALAYTTVWQQAPLPWAMLACLIPALGWLALSGRGAPFALLLLGGYALMLALFARPDNFYWGFVLLPAWFIGYALIPRALGQLVRAITAPPR
;
A
#
# COMPACT_ATOMS: atom_id res chain seq x y z
N LEU A 1 12.29 15.42 -5.58
CA LEU A 1 11.09 16.17 -5.14
C LEU A 1 11.38 17.66 -4.93
N ALA A 2 12.50 18.06 -4.32
CA ALA A 2 12.86 19.48 -4.03
C ALA A 2 12.97 20.47 -5.21
N LYS A 3 13.04 20.02 -6.48
CA LYS A 3 13.09 20.92 -7.66
C LYS A 3 11.70 21.32 -8.19
N PHE A 4 10.64 20.64 -7.76
CA PHE A 4 9.28 20.96 -8.14
C PHE A 4 8.67 21.85 -7.06
N GLY A 5 8.08 22.99 -7.43
CA GLY A 5 7.37 23.83 -6.47
C GLY A 5 6.23 23.07 -5.78
N ALA A 6 5.81 23.53 -4.59
CA ALA A 6 4.77 22.89 -3.80
C ALA A 6 3.44 22.68 -4.58
N LYS A 7 3.06 23.65 -5.44
CA LYS A 7 1.83 23.59 -6.23
C LYS A 7 1.82 22.44 -7.27
N PRO A 8 2.83 22.28 -8.14
CA PRO A 8 2.93 21.10 -9.01
C PRO A 8 2.84 19.77 -8.28
N MET A 9 3.49 19.65 -7.11
CA MET A 9 3.43 18.44 -6.29
C MET A 9 2.02 18.19 -5.76
N GLN A 10 1.32 19.22 -5.29
CA GLN A 10 -0.08 19.11 -4.90
C GLN A 10 -0.96 18.62 -6.06
N PHE A 11 -0.84 19.21 -7.25
CA PHE A 11 -1.63 18.79 -8.41
C PHE A 11 -1.34 17.35 -8.83
N ALA A 12 -0.08 16.92 -8.80
CA ALA A 12 0.29 15.54 -9.10
C ALA A 12 -0.28 14.56 -8.06
N ALA A 13 -0.22 14.91 -6.77
CA ALA A 13 -0.80 14.09 -5.70
C ALA A 13 -2.33 14.00 -5.82
N LEU A 14 -3.01 15.11 -6.11
CA LEU A 14 -4.45 15.14 -6.38
C LEU A 14 -4.81 14.32 -7.62
N GLY A 15 -4.02 14.41 -8.68
CA GLY A 15 -4.19 13.59 -9.89
C GLY A 15 -4.07 12.09 -9.60
N LEU A 16 -3.08 11.68 -8.80
CA LEU A 16 -2.93 10.29 -8.35
C LEU A 16 -4.07 9.84 -7.43
N LEU A 17 -4.58 10.73 -6.57
CA LEU A 17 -5.74 10.43 -5.73
C LEU A 17 -7.00 10.22 -6.59
N LEU A 18 -7.23 11.08 -7.58
CA LEU A 18 -8.34 10.92 -8.53
C LEU A 18 -8.20 9.62 -9.34
N ALA A 19 -6.99 9.28 -9.79
CA ALA A 19 -6.73 8.01 -10.46
C ALA A 19 -7.03 6.81 -9.55
N ASN A 20 -6.66 6.88 -8.26
CA ASN A 20 -7.02 5.88 -7.26
C ASN A 20 -8.54 5.77 -7.11
N LEU A 21 -9.27 6.89 -7.03
CA LEU A 21 -10.72 6.91 -6.92
C LEU A 21 -11.38 6.19 -8.10
N VAL A 22 -10.97 6.53 -9.33
CA VAL A 22 -11.49 5.90 -10.55
C VAL A 22 -11.14 4.41 -10.60
N ALA A 23 -9.88 4.06 -10.31
CA ALA A 23 -9.41 2.68 -10.37
C ALA A 23 -10.11 1.80 -9.32
N TRP A 24 -10.25 2.27 -8.07
CA TRP A 24 -10.95 1.53 -7.02
C TRP A 24 -12.45 1.42 -7.28
N ALA A 25 -13.09 2.45 -7.82
CA ALA A 25 -14.48 2.38 -8.24
C ALA A 25 -14.72 1.31 -9.31
N ALA A 26 -13.73 1.07 -10.19
CA ALA A 26 -13.77 0.02 -11.20
C ALA A 26 -13.36 -1.37 -10.66
N ALA A 27 -12.40 -1.42 -9.73
CA ALA A 27 -11.84 -2.65 -9.18
C ALA A 27 -12.79 -3.36 -8.21
N LEU A 28 -13.56 -2.57 -7.47
CA LEU A 28 -14.57 -3.06 -6.57
C LEU A 28 -15.78 -3.55 -7.41
N PRO A 29 -16.19 -4.83 -7.28
CA PRO A 29 -17.19 -5.42 -8.17
C PRO A 29 -18.48 -4.60 -8.25
N ALA A 30 -19.16 -4.64 -9.41
CA ALA A 30 -20.51 -4.07 -9.53
C ALA A 30 -21.50 -4.69 -8.53
N ILE A 31 -21.21 -5.90 -8.03
CA ILE A 31 -21.92 -6.65 -6.99
C ILE A 31 -21.86 -5.97 -5.62
N LEU A 32 -20.93 -5.03 -5.40
CA LEU A 32 -20.90 -4.29 -4.15
C LEU A 32 -22.18 -3.47 -3.98
N LYS A 33 -22.79 -3.61 -2.80
CA LYS A 33 -23.97 -2.84 -2.40
C LYS A 33 -23.60 -1.34 -2.39
N PRO A 34 -24.55 -0.42 -2.62
CA PRO A 34 -24.28 1.03 -2.59
C PRO A 34 -23.52 1.50 -1.33
N VAL A 35 -23.80 0.90 -0.16
CA VAL A 35 -23.11 1.19 1.11
C VAL A 35 -21.61 0.88 1.07
N GLU A 36 -21.21 -0.18 0.36
CA GLU A 36 -19.80 -0.61 0.25
C GLU A 36 -19.04 0.36 -0.66
N ARG A 37 -19.68 0.89 -1.72
CA ARG A 37 -19.10 1.93 -2.57
C ARG A 37 -18.89 3.25 -1.82
N ILE A 38 -19.86 3.64 -0.99
CA ILE A 38 -19.72 4.82 -0.11
C ILE A 38 -18.58 4.60 0.88
N GLY A 39 -18.47 3.42 1.49
CA GLY A 39 -17.35 3.07 2.38
C GLY A 39 -15.99 3.15 1.70
N ALA A 40 -15.87 2.76 0.43
CA ALA A 40 -14.63 2.88 -0.34
C ALA A 40 -14.25 4.33 -0.60
N LEU A 41 -15.23 5.16 -1.01
CA LEU A 41 -15.05 6.59 -1.21
C LEU A 41 -14.67 7.30 0.08
N LEU A 42 -15.32 6.96 1.20
CA LEU A 42 -14.95 7.47 2.52
C LEU A 42 -13.54 7.04 2.91
N GLY A 43 -13.16 5.76 2.71
CA GLY A 43 -11.79 5.29 2.97
C GLY A 43 -10.74 6.05 2.16
N LEU A 44 -11.02 6.34 0.88
CA LEU A 44 -10.17 7.18 0.02
C LEU A 44 -10.09 8.63 0.50
N VAL A 45 -11.19 9.23 0.94
CA VAL A 45 -11.23 10.60 1.46
C VAL A 45 -10.48 10.70 2.80
N LEU A 46 -10.68 9.74 3.71
CA LEU A 46 -10.01 9.69 5.01
C LEU A 46 -8.48 9.50 4.85
N ALA A 47 -8.06 8.70 3.86
CA ALA A 47 -6.66 8.55 3.50
C ALA A 47 -6.10 9.77 2.73
N GLY A 48 -6.92 10.39 1.88
CA GLY A 48 -6.57 11.56 1.06
C GLY A 48 -6.53 12.87 1.83
N ALA A 49 -7.12 12.95 3.03
CA ALA A 49 -7.05 14.12 3.90
C ALA A 49 -5.59 14.48 4.27
N ALA A 50 -4.69 13.50 4.32
CA ALA A 50 -3.25 13.72 4.52
C ALA A 50 -2.57 14.47 3.35
N ILE A 51 -3.13 14.41 2.14
CA ILE A 51 -2.56 15.04 0.93
C ILE A 51 -2.73 16.57 0.94
N GLY A 52 -3.67 17.10 1.73
CA GLY A 52 -3.89 18.54 1.87
C GLY A 52 -2.73 19.28 2.54
N SER A 53 -1.85 18.57 3.25
CA SER A 53 -0.67 19.17 3.89
C SER A 53 0.54 19.17 2.95
N ILE A 54 1.09 20.34 2.67
CA ILE A 54 2.30 20.52 1.84
C ILE A 54 3.48 19.76 2.45
N ASP A 55 3.60 19.76 3.78
CA ASP A 55 4.69 19.10 4.49
C ASP A 55 4.70 17.58 4.25
N LEU A 56 3.51 16.99 4.08
CA LEU A 56 3.38 15.56 3.85
C LEU A 56 3.77 15.15 2.43
N LEU A 57 3.76 16.08 1.46
CA LEU A 57 4.20 15.80 0.08
C LEU A 57 5.71 15.54 -0.04
N GLY A 58 6.49 15.91 0.99
CA GLY A 58 7.91 15.62 1.07
C GLY A 58 8.23 14.13 1.28
N PHE A 59 7.29 13.35 1.84
CA PHE A 59 7.52 11.93 2.11
C PHE A 59 7.38 11.09 0.84
N SER A 60 8.47 10.41 0.46
CA SER A 60 8.49 9.44 -0.65
C SER A 60 7.44 8.32 -0.50
N GLU A 61 7.10 7.96 0.73
CA GLU A 61 6.17 6.90 1.07
C GLU A 61 4.73 7.23 0.70
N LEU A 62 4.35 8.52 0.74
CA LEU A 62 3.04 8.98 0.29
C LEU A 62 2.85 8.66 -1.20
N TRP A 63 3.85 9.01 -2.01
CA TRP A 63 3.86 8.75 -3.45
C TRP A 63 3.89 7.24 -3.74
N CYS A 64 4.74 6.52 -3.00
CA CYS A 64 4.83 5.06 -3.08
C CYS A 64 3.46 4.41 -2.80
N GLY A 65 2.82 4.75 -1.68
CA GLY A 65 1.50 4.22 -1.31
C GLY A 65 0.44 4.49 -2.37
N LEU A 66 0.33 5.73 -2.85
CA LEU A 66 -0.62 6.10 -3.90
C LEU A 66 -0.44 5.26 -5.18
N LEU A 67 0.81 5.01 -5.58
CA LEU A 67 1.13 4.21 -6.75
C LEU A 67 0.88 2.72 -6.52
N LEU A 68 1.23 2.17 -5.36
CA LEU A 68 0.99 0.76 -5.03
C LEU A 68 -0.50 0.46 -4.88
N SER A 69 -1.26 1.38 -4.29
CA SER A 69 -2.71 1.30 -4.19
C SER A 69 -3.36 1.33 -5.57
N LEU A 70 -2.91 2.24 -6.45
CA LEU A 70 -3.36 2.27 -7.85
C LEU A 70 -3.03 0.96 -8.57
N ALA A 71 -1.81 0.46 -8.40
CA ALA A 71 -1.37 -0.82 -8.97
C ALA A 71 -2.24 -1.99 -8.49
N LEU A 72 -2.56 -2.04 -7.19
CA LEU A 72 -3.45 -3.05 -6.63
C LEU A 72 -4.85 -2.95 -7.23
N ALA A 73 -5.44 -1.75 -7.31
CA ALA A 73 -6.75 -1.54 -7.90
C ALA A 73 -6.79 -2.01 -9.37
N LEU A 74 -5.80 -1.60 -10.18
CA LEU A 74 -5.69 -2.00 -11.58
C LEU A 74 -5.58 -3.53 -11.74
N ARG A 75 -4.80 -4.17 -10.87
CA ARG A 75 -4.62 -5.63 -10.87
C ARG A 75 -5.91 -6.37 -10.50
N LEU A 76 -6.68 -5.83 -9.55
CA LEU A 76 -7.98 -6.40 -9.16
C LEU A 76 -9.05 -6.17 -10.23
N HIS A 77 -9.05 -5.02 -10.91
CA HIS A 77 -10.00 -4.71 -11.96
C HIS A 77 -9.79 -5.54 -13.24
N ARG A 78 -8.55 -5.59 -13.74
CA ARG A 78 -8.20 -6.23 -15.03
C ARG A 78 -6.94 -7.09 -14.87
N PRO A 79 -7.03 -8.29 -14.29
CA PRO A 79 -5.87 -9.15 -14.06
C PRO A 79 -5.11 -9.47 -15.37
N GLU A 80 -5.82 -9.51 -16.49
CA GLU A 80 -5.23 -9.76 -17.82
C GLU A 80 -4.29 -8.63 -18.28
N ARG A 81 -4.52 -7.38 -17.85
CA ARG A 81 -3.73 -6.20 -18.24
C ARG A 81 -2.67 -5.90 -17.19
N TRP A 82 -1.55 -6.63 -17.24
CA TRP A 82 -0.46 -6.52 -16.27
C TRP A 82 0.44 -5.29 -16.45
N TRP A 83 0.61 -4.78 -17.67
CA TRP A 83 1.60 -3.72 -17.95
C TRP A 83 1.40 -2.41 -17.16
N PRO A 84 0.17 -1.89 -16.91
CA PRO A 84 0.01 -0.67 -16.14
C PRO A 84 0.40 -0.88 -14.67
N VAL A 85 0.22 -2.10 -14.16
CA VAL A 85 0.60 -2.49 -12.80
C VAL A 85 2.12 -2.50 -12.67
N VAL A 86 2.83 -3.12 -13.62
CA VAL A 86 4.30 -3.11 -13.67
C VAL A 86 4.84 -1.68 -13.76
N LEU A 87 4.22 -0.83 -14.60
CA LEU A 87 4.63 0.57 -14.74
C LEU A 87 4.44 1.36 -13.44
N ALA A 88 3.26 1.27 -12.81
CA ALA A 88 2.98 1.96 -11.55
C ALA A 88 3.94 1.53 -10.43
N VAL A 89 4.21 0.22 -10.32
CA VAL A 89 5.17 -0.32 -9.34
C VAL A 89 6.61 0.06 -9.69
N GLY A 90 6.96 0.13 -10.98
CA GLY A 90 8.29 0.58 -11.41
C GLY A 90 8.55 2.04 -11.07
N ILE A 91 7.56 2.92 -11.27
CA ILE A 91 7.63 4.31 -10.82
C ILE A 91 7.74 4.37 -9.29
N ALA A 92 6.98 3.55 -8.57
CA ALA A 92 7.05 3.49 -7.11
C ALA A 92 8.44 3.05 -6.63
N LEU A 93 9.04 2.03 -7.26
CA LEU A 93 10.41 1.56 -6.97
C LEU A 93 11.47 2.62 -7.25
N ALA A 94 11.29 3.44 -8.28
CA ALA A 94 12.20 4.54 -8.58
C ALA A 94 12.15 5.65 -7.51
N ILE A 95 11.06 5.73 -6.74
CA ILE A 95 10.87 6.69 -5.66
C ILE A 95 11.26 6.09 -4.31
N ARG A 96 10.89 4.83 -4.06
CA ARG A 96 11.03 4.16 -2.77
C ARG A 96 11.18 2.66 -2.91
N GLU A 97 12.22 2.12 -2.27
CA GLU A 97 12.54 0.70 -2.19
C GLU A 97 11.46 -0.13 -1.49
N LEU A 98 10.60 0.49 -0.66
CA LEU A 98 9.46 -0.16 -0.02
C LEU A 98 8.40 -0.68 -1.02
N ALA A 99 8.49 -0.34 -2.31
CA ALA A 99 7.68 -0.95 -3.36
C ALA A 99 8.13 -2.37 -3.76
N LEU A 100 9.33 -2.80 -3.36
CA LEU A 100 9.92 -4.10 -3.73
C LEU A 100 9.05 -5.31 -3.38
N PRO A 101 8.43 -5.41 -2.18
CA PRO A 101 7.54 -6.52 -1.85
C PRO A 101 6.40 -6.70 -2.85
N PHE A 102 5.84 -5.61 -3.39
CA PHE A 102 4.82 -5.71 -4.43
C PHE A 102 5.38 -6.36 -5.70
N ALA A 103 6.53 -5.90 -6.19
CA ALA A 103 7.14 -6.42 -7.41
C ALA A 103 7.49 -7.92 -7.27
N LEU A 104 8.03 -8.31 -6.11
CA LEU A 104 8.35 -9.71 -5.80
C LEU A 104 7.09 -10.58 -5.77
N LEU A 105 6.03 -10.11 -5.10
CA LEU A 105 4.76 -10.83 -5.07
C LEU A 105 4.13 -10.92 -6.47
N GLY A 106 4.24 -9.86 -7.26
CA GLY A 106 3.83 -9.82 -8.67
C GLY A 106 4.52 -10.90 -9.50
N ALA A 107 5.85 -10.96 -9.41
CA ALA A 107 6.67 -11.98 -10.05
C ALA A 107 6.28 -13.40 -9.60
N ALA A 108 6.13 -13.62 -8.29
CA ALA A 108 5.76 -14.92 -7.73
C ALA A 108 4.39 -15.40 -8.25
N PHE A 109 3.39 -14.51 -8.31
CA PHE A 109 2.08 -14.84 -8.87
C PHE A 109 2.11 -15.05 -10.38
N ALA A 110 2.93 -14.29 -11.12
CA ALA A 110 3.10 -14.48 -12.56
C ALA A 110 3.75 -15.83 -12.87
N LEU A 111 4.75 -16.22 -12.08
CA LEU A 111 5.38 -17.54 -12.14
C LEU A 111 4.38 -18.66 -11.81
N TRP A 112 3.67 -18.54 -10.69
CA TRP A 112 2.66 -19.52 -10.26
C TRP A 112 1.58 -19.74 -11.31
N GLN A 113 1.10 -18.66 -11.93
CA GLN A 113 0.08 -18.69 -12.98
C GLN A 113 0.66 -18.95 -14.38
N ARG A 114 1.96 -19.20 -14.49
CA ARG A 114 2.68 -19.46 -15.76
C ARG A 114 2.48 -18.35 -16.80
N ARG A 115 2.36 -17.10 -16.36
CA ARG A 115 2.23 -15.90 -17.21
C ARG A 115 3.62 -15.39 -17.59
N TRP A 116 4.30 -16.11 -18.47
CA TRP A 116 5.72 -15.86 -18.82
C TRP A 116 6.02 -14.43 -19.28
N ARG A 117 5.11 -13.81 -20.03
CA ARG A 117 5.28 -12.41 -20.48
C ARG A 117 5.24 -11.42 -19.32
N GLU A 118 4.33 -11.63 -18.37
CA GLU A 118 4.26 -10.83 -17.16
C GLU A 118 5.48 -11.07 -16.26
N LEU A 119 5.88 -12.35 -16.10
CA LEU A 119 7.06 -12.72 -15.33
C LEU A 119 8.34 -12.07 -15.89
N ALA A 120 8.51 -12.07 -17.21
CA ALA A 120 9.64 -11.41 -17.87
C ALA A 120 9.66 -9.90 -17.59
N ALA A 121 8.49 -9.24 -17.58
CA ALA A 121 8.39 -7.81 -17.26
C ALA A 121 8.75 -7.53 -15.79
N TRP A 122 8.26 -8.35 -14.86
CA TRP A 122 8.66 -8.25 -13.45
C TRP A 122 10.16 -8.53 -13.27
N GLY A 123 10.70 -9.55 -13.94
CA GLY A 123 12.11 -9.91 -13.90
C GLY A 123 13.01 -8.79 -14.42
N LEU A 124 12.64 -8.15 -15.53
CA LEU A 124 13.35 -6.99 -16.06
C LEU A 124 13.31 -5.82 -15.08
N LEU A 125 12.14 -5.50 -14.51
CA LEU A 125 12.00 -4.43 -13.53
C LEU A 125 12.89 -4.68 -12.29
N LEU A 126 12.87 -5.91 -11.76
CA LEU A 126 13.69 -6.31 -10.62
C LEU A 126 15.19 -6.26 -10.94
N ALA A 127 15.60 -6.69 -12.13
CA ALA A 127 16.99 -6.61 -12.58
C ALA A 127 17.49 -5.16 -12.72
N LEU A 128 16.67 -4.29 -13.31
CA LEU A 128 16.98 -2.86 -13.42
C LEU A 128 17.09 -2.20 -12.05
N PHE A 129 16.17 -2.51 -11.13
CA PHE A 129 16.21 -1.99 -9.77
C PHE A 129 17.46 -2.48 -9.01
N ALA A 130 17.78 -3.77 -9.09
CA ALA A 130 18.96 -4.35 -8.46
C ALA A 130 20.26 -3.75 -9.03
N GLY A 131 20.36 -3.61 -10.36
CA GLY A 131 21.50 -2.95 -11.00
C GLY A 131 21.65 -1.49 -10.56
N GLY A 132 20.54 -0.76 -10.48
CA GLY A 132 20.51 0.61 -9.95
C GLY A 132 20.99 0.70 -8.51
N LEU A 133 20.56 -0.23 -7.64
CA LEU A 133 21.02 -0.30 -6.25
C LEU A 133 22.50 -0.63 -6.12
N VAL A 134 23.04 -1.52 -6.97
CA VAL A 134 24.49 -1.81 -6.99
C VAL A 134 25.29 -0.57 -7.37
N LEU A 135 24.88 0.14 -8.42
CA LEU A 135 25.54 1.39 -8.83
C LEU A 135 25.42 2.47 -7.75
N HIS A 136 24.25 2.59 -7.12
CA HIS A 136 24.04 3.50 -6.02
C HIS A 136 24.93 3.17 -4.82
N ALA A 137 25.00 1.89 -4.42
CA ALA A 137 25.86 1.42 -3.34
C ALA A 137 27.34 1.70 -3.63
N GLN A 138 27.80 1.46 -4.86
CA GLN A 138 29.17 1.79 -5.27
C GLN A 138 29.47 3.29 -5.12
N ALA A 139 28.53 4.15 -5.55
CA ALA A 139 28.67 5.60 -5.42
C ALA A 139 28.69 6.04 -3.94
N VAL A 140 27.83 5.47 -3.10
CA VAL A 140 27.82 5.75 -1.66
C VAL A 140 29.11 5.29 -1.00
N MET A 141 29.56 4.06 -1.28
CA MET A 141 30.78 3.50 -0.69
C MET A 141 32.04 4.29 -1.03
N ALA A 142 32.07 4.97 -2.18
CA ALA A 142 33.17 5.86 -2.55
C ALA A 142 33.24 7.13 -1.68
N GLU A 143 32.14 7.53 -1.03
CA GLU A 143 32.04 8.76 -0.24
C GLU A 143 32.09 8.54 1.28
N ILE A 144 31.94 7.30 1.76
CA ILE A 144 31.94 6.98 3.20
C ILE A 144 33.31 7.28 3.82
N ARG A 145 33.31 8.03 4.92
CA ARG A 145 34.50 8.40 5.70
C ARG A 145 34.47 7.80 7.11
N PRO A 146 35.64 7.57 7.73
CA PRO A 146 35.70 7.23 9.15
C PRO A 146 35.00 8.29 10.01
N GLY A 147 34.06 7.87 10.84
CA GLY A 147 33.29 8.76 11.72
C GLY A 147 31.94 9.23 11.17
N ASP A 148 31.59 8.86 9.93
CA ASP A 148 30.26 9.13 9.39
C ASP A 148 29.16 8.43 10.20
N ILE A 149 28.00 9.09 10.27
CA ILE A 149 26.83 8.57 11.00
C ILE A 149 26.30 7.32 10.28
N VAL A 150 26.27 6.21 11.00
CA VAL A 150 25.67 4.97 10.50
C VAL A 150 24.16 5.02 10.71
N SER A 151 23.39 4.89 9.63
CA SER A 151 21.94 4.76 9.72
C SER A 151 21.60 3.50 10.52
N PRO A 152 20.76 3.59 11.57
CA PRO A 152 20.39 2.40 12.32
C PRO A 152 19.54 1.45 11.45
N GLY A 153 19.74 0.14 11.62
CA GLY A 153 19.01 -0.89 10.88
C GLY A 153 17.52 -0.95 11.19
N TRP A 154 16.81 -1.80 10.47
CA TRP A 154 15.37 -2.03 10.61
C TRP A 154 15.08 -3.23 11.52
N SER A 155 15.25 -3.10 12.83
CA SER A 155 15.10 -4.22 13.78
C SER A 155 14.37 -3.85 15.08
N ALA A 156 13.42 -2.91 15.02
CA ALA A 156 12.74 -2.43 16.23
C ALA A 156 11.62 -3.33 16.76
N GLY A 157 10.96 -4.14 15.91
CA GLY A 157 9.99 -5.15 16.39
C GLY A 157 8.80 -4.58 17.17
N GLN A 158 8.19 -3.48 16.71
CA GLN A 158 7.09 -2.81 17.43
C GLN A 158 5.76 -3.59 17.47
N GLY A 159 5.66 -4.70 16.74
CA GLY A 159 4.47 -5.56 16.67
C GLY A 159 3.25 -4.86 16.09
N LEU A 160 2.06 -5.36 16.43
CA LEU A 160 0.79 -4.81 15.94
C LEU A 160 0.62 -3.34 16.36
N ARG A 161 1.13 -2.94 17.52
CA ARG A 161 1.07 -1.55 17.98
C ARG A 161 1.77 -0.62 16.98
N GLY A 162 2.98 -0.97 16.54
CA GLY A 162 3.73 -0.16 15.58
C GLY A 162 3.02 0.05 14.24
N LEU A 163 2.37 -1.01 13.73
CA LEU A 163 1.52 -0.90 12.53
C LEU A 163 0.36 0.09 12.75
N LEU A 164 -0.39 -0.08 13.83
CA LEU A 164 -1.59 0.71 14.08
C LEU A 164 -1.26 2.17 14.40
N THR A 165 -0.14 2.45 15.09
CA THR A 165 0.32 3.82 15.34
C THR A 165 0.82 4.48 14.05
N ALA A 166 1.54 3.74 13.19
CA ALA A 166 1.96 4.26 11.88
C ALA A 166 0.75 4.65 11.01
N LEU A 167 -0.27 3.79 10.95
CA LEU A 167 -1.53 4.10 10.23
C LEU A 167 -2.29 5.27 10.86
N ALA A 168 -2.36 5.33 12.19
CA ALA A 168 -3.03 6.43 12.88
C ALA A 168 -2.34 7.78 12.58
N TYR A 169 -1.01 7.85 12.68
CA TYR A 169 -0.26 9.09 12.47
C TYR A 169 -0.10 9.51 11.00
N THR A 170 -0.40 8.63 10.05
CA THR A 170 -0.33 8.95 8.61
C THR A 170 -1.70 9.20 7.99
N THR A 171 -2.76 9.29 8.81
CA THR A 171 -4.13 9.49 8.34
C THR A 171 -4.87 10.52 9.20
N VAL A 172 -6.12 10.81 8.83
CA VAL A 172 -7.01 11.67 9.62
C VAL A 172 -7.19 11.19 11.07
N TRP A 173 -6.95 9.90 11.34
CA TRP A 173 -7.04 9.33 12.69
C TRP A 173 -6.00 9.88 13.67
N GLN A 174 -4.98 10.58 13.20
CA GLN A 174 -4.02 11.29 14.05
C GLN A 174 -4.70 12.28 15.00
N GLN A 175 -5.86 12.81 14.60
CA GLN A 175 -6.64 13.77 15.39
C GLN A 175 -7.52 13.11 16.46
N ALA A 176 -7.71 11.79 16.40
CA ALA A 176 -8.52 11.05 17.36
C ALA A 176 -7.68 10.58 18.57
N PRO A 177 -8.29 10.35 19.74
CA PRO A 177 -7.60 9.72 20.86
C PRO A 177 -7.03 8.36 20.44
N LEU A 178 -5.79 8.09 20.82
CA LEU A 178 -5.00 6.99 20.27
C LEU A 178 -5.69 5.60 20.32
N PRO A 179 -6.38 5.19 21.40
CA PRO A 179 -7.07 3.90 21.42
C PRO A 179 -8.13 3.77 20.31
N TRP A 180 -8.89 4.83 20.06
CA TRP A 180 -9.92 4.87 19.02
C TRP A 180 -9.30 4.90 17.63
N ALA A 181 -8.22 5.66 17.45
CA ALA A 181 -7.47 5.70 16.20
C ALA A 181 -6.93 4.32 15.83
N MET A 182 -6.33 3.60 16.79
CA MET A 182 -5.80 2.25 16.57
C MET A 182 -6.90 1.25 16.23
N LEU A 183 -8.04 1.30 16.93
CA LEU A 183 -9.20 0.47 16.62
C LEU A 183 -9.72 0.75 15.21
N ALA A 184 -9.89 2.04 14.87
CA ALA A 184 -10.30 2.46 13.55
C ALA A 184 -9.34 1.94 12.48
N CYS A 185 -8.02 1.99 12.71
CA CYS A 185 -7.02 1.48 11.77
C CYS A 185 -7.00 -0.06 11.67
N LEU A 186 -7.50 -0.79 12.67
CA LEU A 186 -7.55 -2.26 12.64
C LEU A 186 -8.74 -2.79 11.83
N ILE A 187 -9.91 -2.13 11.93
CA ILE A 187 -11.16 -2.58 11.31
C ILE A 187 -11.06 -2.86 9.78
N PRO A 188 -10.35 -2.06 8.95
CA PRO A 188 -10.23 -2.35 7.52
C PRO A 188 -9.62 -3.72 7.22
N ALA A 189 -8.76 -4.25 8.09
CA ALA A 189 -8.20 -5.59 7.93
C ALA A 189 -9.30 -6.67 7.91
N LEU A 190 -10.35 -6.52 8.74
CA LEU A 190 -11.50 -7.43 8.76
C LEU A 190 -12.26 -7.40 7.43
N GLY A 191 -12.40 -6.23 6.83
CA GLY A 191 -13.02 -6.11 5.52
C GLY A 191 -12.19 -6.76 4.41
N TRP A 192 -10.87 -6.59 4.44
CA TRP A 192 -9.97 -7.27 3.50
C TRP A 192 -10.05 -8.79 3.61
N LEU A 193 -10.18 -9.32 4.84
CA LEU A 193 -10.38 -10.76 5.08
C LEU A 193 -11.69 -11.29 4.47
N ALA A 194 -12.69 -10.44 4.26
CA ALA A 194 -13.95 -10.81 3.62
C ALA A 194 -13.91 -10.81 2.10
N LEU A 195 -12.80 -10.33 1.50
CA LEU A 195 -12.61 -10.33 0.05
C LEU A 195 -12.58 -11.76 -0.48
N SER A 196 -13.32 -12.01 -1.55
CA SER A 196 -13.37 -13.31 -2.22
C SER A 196 -12.94 -13.23 -3.68
N GLY A 197 -12.56 -14.36 -4.26
CA GLY A 197 -12.30 -14.49 -5.69
C GLY A 197 -10.80 -14.54 -6.00
N ARG A 198 -10.47 -14.60 -7.30
CA ARG A 198 -9.09 -14.89 -7.76
C ARG A 198 -8.07 -13.84 -7.35
N GLY A 199 -8.49 -12.59 -7.15
CA GLY A 199 -7.63 -11.50 -6.68
C GLY A 199 -7.39 -11.46 -5.17
N ALA A 200 -8.21 -12.15 -4.36
CA ALA A 200 -8.15 -12.05 -2.91
C ALA A 200 -6.82 -12.53 -2.30
N PRO A 201 -6.24 -13.68 -2.71
CA PRO A 201 -4.97 -14.14 -2.15
C PRO A 201 -3.84 -13.12 -2.33
N PHE A 202 -3.79 -12.46 -3.48
CA PHE A 202 -2.75 -11.45 -3.72
C PHE A 202 -2.94 -10.22 -2.82
N ALA A 203 -4.16 -9.68 -2.73
CA ALA A 203 -4.42 -8.52 -1.89
C ALA A 203 -4.13 -8.81 -0.42
N LEU A 204 -4.53 -10.00 0.07
CA LEU A 204 -4.27 -10.43 1.44
C LEU A 204 -2.78 -10.63 1.72
N LEU A 205 -2.05 -11.30 0.83
CA LEU A 205 -0.60 -11.48 0.98
C LEU A 205 0.15 -10.15 0.89
N LEU A 206 -0.28 -9.24 0.02
CA LEU A 206 0.34 -7.93 -0.13
C LEU A 206 0.13 -7.07 1.11
N LEU A 207 -1.13 -6.84 1.50
CA LEU A 207 -1.48 -5.96 2.63
C LEU A 207 -1.05 -6.59 3.95
N GLY A 208 -1.23 -7.90 4.11
CA GLY A 208 -0.74 -8.66 5.27
C GLY A 208 0.79 -8.68 5.34
N GLY A 209 1.47 -8.81 4.20
CA GLY A 209 2.93 -8.74 4.10
C GLY A 209 3.47 -7.38 4.50
N TYR A 210 2.86 -6.29 4.02
CA TYR A 210 3.21 -4.93 4.45
C TYR A 210 2.88 -4.69 5.93
N ALA A 211 1.73 -5.15 6.41
CA ALA A 211 1.36 -5.07 7.82
C ALA A 211 2.40 -5.78 8.72
N LEU A 212 2.83 -6.98 8.32
CA LEU A 212 3.88 -7.72 9.00
C LEU A 212 5.23 -7.01 8.90
N MET A 213 5.58 -6.47 7.74
CA MET A 213 6.81 -5.70 7.53
C MET A 213 6.86 -4.50 8.48
N LEU A 214 5.78 -3.72 8.59
CA LEU A 214 5.72 -2.58 9.51
C LEU A 214 5.80 -3.06 10.97
N ALA A 215 5.10 -4.14 11.33
CA ALA A 215 5.13 -4.69 12.68
C ALA A 215 6.53 -5.17 13.11
N LEU A 216 7.28 -5.80 12.20
CA LEU A 216 8.60 -6.37 12.51
C LEU A 216 9.73 -5.33 12.39
N PHE A 217 9.64 -4.41 11.45
CA PHE A 217 10.78 -3.61 11.00
C PHE A 217 10.65 -2.11 11.23
N ALA A 218 9.43 -1.57 11.35
CA ALA A 218 9.25 -0.13 11.54
C ALA A 218 9.76 0.30 12.93
N ARG A 219 10.40 1.46 12.98
CA ARG A 219 10.82 2.17 14.21
C ARG A 219 9.81 3.27 14.56
N PRO A 220 9.78 3.77 15.81
CA PRO A 220 8.92 4.89 16.19
C PRO A 220 9.08 6.10 15.25
N ASP A 221 10.33 6.39 14.87
CA ASP A 221 10.66 7.52 13.99
C ASP A 221 10.35 7.25 12.51
N ASN A 222 10.01 6.01 12.14
CA ASN A 222 9.60 5.62 10.79
C ASN A 222 8.07 5.51 10.66
N PHE A 223 7.28 6.21 11.49
CA PHE A 223 5.81 6.17 11.44
C PHE A 223 5.24 6.47 10.04
N TYR A 224 5.94 7.29 9.24
CA TYR A 224 5.58 7.65 7.87
C TYR A 224 5.57 6.45 6.90
N TRP A 225 6.14 5.30 7.26
CA TRP A 225 5.96 4.05 6.50
C TRP A 225 4.51 3.62 6.40
N GLY A 226 3.63 4.09 7.30
CA GLY A 226 2.18 3.89 7.21
C GLY A 226 1.60 4.35 5.86
N PHE A 227 2.19 5.37 5.22
CA PHE A 227 1.76 5.85 3.91
C PHE A 227 1.81 4.79 2.81
N VAL A 228 2.70 3.79 2.90
CA VAL A 228 2.85 2.71 1.89
C VAL A 228 1.56 1.88 1.75
N LEU A 229 0.77 1.80 2.83
CA LEU A 229 -0.49 1.08 2.85
C LEU A 229 -1.68 1.93 2.37
N LEU A 230 -1.50 3.24 2.15
CA LEU A 230 -2.58 4.16 1.83
C LEU A 230 -2.71 4.39 0.31
N PRO A 231 -3.95 4.60 -0.20
CA PRO A 231 -5.23 4.46 0.50
C PRO A 231 -5.75 3.02 0.61
N ALA A 232 -5.08 2.04 0.00
CA ALA A 232 -5.55 0.66 -0.16
C ALA A 232 -6.04 0.01 1.16
N TRP A 233 -5.32 0.19 2.26
CA TRP A 233 -5.72 -0.38 3.55
C TRP A 233 -7.15 0.01 3.94
N PHE A 234 -7.50 1.29 3.84
CA PHE A 234 -8.79 1.83 4.25
C PHE A 234 -9.94 1.54 3.27
N ILE A 235 -9.64 1.07 2.06
CA ILE A 235 -10.67 0.46 1.20
C ILE A 235 -11.32 -0.74 1.88
N GLY A 236 -10.62 -1.39 2.83
CA GLY A 236 -11.19 -2.46 3.66
C GLY A 236 -12.47 -2.05 4.39
N TYR A 237 -12.69 -0.77 4.71
CA TYR A 237 -13.96 -0.32 5.29
C TYR A 237 -15.16 -0.61 4.39
N ALA A 238 -14.99 -0.52 3.08
CA ALA A 238 -16.02 -0.87 2.10
C ALA A 238 -16.53 -2.31 2.27
N LEU A 239 -15.68 -3.20 2.76
CA LEU A 239 -15.93 -4.64 2.82
C LEU A 239 -16.45 -5.10 4.20
N ILE A 240 -16.61 -4.19 5.17
CA ILE A 240 -17.16 -4.54 6.50
C ILE A 240 -18.56 -5.16 6.40
N PRO A 241 -19.54 -4.61 5.65
CA PRO A 241 -20.88 -5.19 5.60
C PRO A 241 -20.86 -6.64 5.13
N ARG A 242 -19.98 -6.94 4.18
CA ARG A 242 -19.72 -8.29 3.70
C ARG A 242 -19.08 -9.18 4.76
N ALA A 243 -18.07 -8.68 5.48
CA ALA A 243 -17.42 -9.39 6.58
C ALA A 243 -18.43 -9.81 7.66
N LEU A 244 -19.30 -8.88 8.06
CA LEU A 244 -20.38 -9.16 9.02
C LEU A 244 -21.36 -10.20 8.48
N GLY A 245 -21.76 -10.10 7.22
CA GLY A 245 -22.65 -11.08 6.59
C GLY A 245 -22.04 -12.49 6.52
N GLN A 246 -20.74 -12.59 6.27
CA GLN A 246 -20.01 -13.87 6.29
C GLN A 246 -19.90 -14.44 7.70
N LEU A 247 -19.62 -13.59 8.69
CA LEU A 247 -19.53 -14.00 10.10
C LEU A 247 -20.88 -14.51 10.61
N VAL A 248 -21.98 -13.79 10.34
CA VAL A 248 -23.33 -14.22 10.71
C VAL A 248 -23.64 -15.57 10.09
N ARG A 249 -23.37 -15.76 8.79
CA ARG A 249 -23.57 -17.06 8.12
C ARG A 249 -22.71 -18.18 8.71
N ALA A 250 -21.47 -17.89 9.12
CA ALA A 250 -20.59 -18.89 9.72
C ALA A 250 -21.11 -19.32 11.10
N ILE A 251 -21.68 -18.39 11.86
CA ILE A 251 -22.26 -18.66 13.19
C ILE A 251 -23.60 -19.39 13.08
N THR A 252 -24.43 -19.06 12.07
CA THR A 252 -25.77 -19.64 11.90
C THR A 252 -25.81 -20.90 11.03
N ALA A 253 -24.70 -21.25 10.36
CA ALA A 253 -24.64 -22.48 9.57
C ALA A 253 -24.71 -23.71 10.49
N PRO A 254 -25.51 -24.73 10.14
CA PRO A 254 -25.51 -25.98 10.88
C PRO A 254 -24.10 -26.60 10.87
N PRO A 255 -23.68 -27.26 11.97
CA PRO A 255 -22.40 -27.96 12.02
C PRO A 255 -22.30 -28.95 10.86
N ARG A 256 -21.17 -28.93 10.16
CA ARG A 256 -20.84 -29.85 9.07
C ARG A 256 -20.37 -31.19 9.61
#